data_AF-A0A514EE89-F1
#
_entry.id   AF-A0A514EE89-F1
#
_cell.length_a   1.000
_cell.length_b   1.000
_cell.length_c   1.000
_cell.angle_alpha   90.00
_cell.angle_beta   90.00
_cell.angle_gamma   90.00
#
_symmetry.space_group_name_H-M   'P 1'
#
loop_
_entity.id
_entity.type
_entity.pdbx_description
1 polymer ?
#
loop_
_entity_poly.entity_id
_entity_poly.type
_entity_poly.pdbx_seq_one_letter_code
_entity_poly.pdbx_strand_id
1 'polypeptide(L)' 'MIDVQIGTLGNWEQGRRTPTGTAKALLRAIKNDPEHVLKALSS' A
#
# COMPACT_ATOMS: atom_id res chain seq x y z
N MET A 1 -7.21 -7.76 3.66
CA MET A 1 -7.40 -6.84 2.51
C MET A 1 -7.11 -5.43 3.00
N ILE A 2 -6.25 -4.67 2.33
CA ILE A 2 -5.89 -3.31 2.76
C ILE A 2 -7.11 -2.42 2.46
N ASP A 3 -7.78 -1.91 3.49
CA ASP A 3 -8.94 -1.02 3.33
C ASP A 3 -8.45 0.37 2.90
N VAL A 4 -8.35 0.55 1.59
CA VAL A 4 -8.04 1.84 0.95
C VAL A 4 -9.17 2.13 -0.03
N GLN A 5 -9.77 3.30 0.11
CA GLN A 5 -10.81 3.75 -0.80
C GLN A 5 -10.28 3.79 -2.25
N ILE A 6 -11.09 3.31 -3.20
CA ILE A 6 -10.73 3.26 -4.63
C ILE A 6 -10.28 4.63 -5.15
N GLY A 7 -10.96 5.71 -4.75
CA GLY A 7 -10.58 7.07 -5.15
C GLY A 7 -9.21 7.51 -4.63
N THR A 8 -8.79 7.01 -3.46
CA THR A 8 -7.45 7.27 -2.90
C THR A 8 -6.37 6.55 -3.69
N LEU A 9 -6.60 5.28 -4.03
CA LEU A 9 -5.66 4.50 -4.84
C LEU A 9 -5.51 5.12 -6.24
N GLY A 10 -6.62 5.47 -6.89
CA GLY A 10 -6.59 6.12 -8.20
C GLY A 10 -5.83 7.45 -8.20
N ASN A 11 -5.95 8.26 -7.14
CA ASN A 11 -5.16 9.49 -7.00
C ASN A 11 -3.65 9.21 -6.89
N TRP A 12 -3.23 8.09 -6.32
CA TRP A 12 -1.81 7.70 -6.25
C TRP A 12 -1.30 7.17 -7.58
N GLU A 13 -2.04 6.28 -8.23
CA GLU A 13 -1.65 5.70 -9.52
C GLU A 13 -1.55 6.76 -10.62
N GLN A 14 -2.41 7.78 -10.57
CA GLN A 14 -2.38 8.91 -11.50
C GLN A 14 -1.38 10.02 -11.09
N GLY A 15 -0.64 9.85 -9.99
CA GLY A 15 0.33 10.84 -9.51
C GLY A 15 -0.26 12.15 -8.98
N ARG A 16 -1.59 12.22 -8.81
CA ARG A 16 -2.30 13.40 -8.26
C ARG A 16 -2.04 13.59 -6.77
N ARG A 17 -1.73 12.51 -6.05
CA ARG A 17 -1.28 12.49 -4.66
C ARG A 17 -0.20 11.42 -4.47
N THR A 18 0.56 11.54 -3.39
CA THR A 18 1.54 10.52 -2.99
C THR A 18 1.11 9.89 -1.66
N PRO A 19 1.25 8.57 -1.48
CA PRO A 19 1.02 7.94 -0.18
C PRO A 19 1.98 8.50 0.88
N THR A 20 1.48 8.67 2.10
CA THR A 20 2.23 9.19 3.25
C THR A 20 2.15 8.25 4.44
N GLY A 21 3.01 8.45 5.44
CA GLY A 21 3.00 7.70 6.70
C GLY A 21 3.01 6.18 6.50
N THR A 22 2.12 5.49 7.21
CA THR A 22 1.99 4.03 7.20
C THR A 22 1.71 3.46 5.81
N ALA A 23 0.93 4.15 4.97
CA ALA A 23 0.65 3.69 3.61
C ALA A 23 1.93 3.67 2.74
N LYS A 24 2.78 4.70 2.86
CA LYS A 24 4.07 4.74 2.16
C LYS A 24 5.02 3.65 2.66
N ALA A 25 5.05 3.43 3.97
CA ALA A 25 5.85 2.37 4.58
C ALA A 25 5.39 0.98 4.13
N LEU A 26 4.08 0.72 4.13
CA LEU A 26 3.48 -0.53 3.68
C LEU A 26 3.75 -0.80 2.20
N LEU A 27 3.54 0.18 1.32
CA LEU A 27 3.86 0.03 -0.10
C LEU A 27 5.34 -0.24 -0.35
N ARG A 28 6.23 0.37 0.44
CA ARG A 28 7.67 0.09 0.37
C ARG A 28 8.02 -1.30 0.88
N ALA A 29 7.37 -1.78 1.94
CA ALA A 29 7.54 -3.14 2.44
C ALA A 29 7.06 -4.17 1.40
N ILE A 30 5.86 -3.98 0.83
CA ILE A 30 5.31 -4.84 -0.23
C ILE A 30 6.25 -4.86 -1.44
N LYS A 31 6.80 -3.71 -1.85
CA LYS A 31 7.75 -3.63 -2.96
C LYS A 31 9.03 -4.44 -2.71
N ASN A 32 9.50 -4.49 -1.46
CA ASN A 32 10.77 -5.13 -1.12
C ASN A 32 10.62 -6.63 -0.83
N ASP A 33 9.50 -7.05 -0.21
CA ASP A 33 9.29 -8.44 0.21
C ASP A 33 7.78 -8.79 0.27
N PRO A 34 7.13 -8.98 -0.88
CA PRO A 34 5.68 -9.16 -0.94
C PRO A 34 5.21 -10.44 -0.23
N GLU A 35 5.98 -11.53 -0.28
CA GLU A 35 5.58 -12.83 0.27
C GLU A 35 5.45 -12.78 1.79
N HIS A 36 6.46 -12.27 2.50
CA HIS A 36 6.40 -12.17 3.96
C HIS A 36 5.40 -11.12 4.43
N VAL A 37 5.25 -10.01 3.70
CA VAL A 37 4.24 -9.00 4.03
C VAL A 37 2.84 -9.59 3.90
N LEU A 38 2.54 -10.30 2.81
CA LEU A 38 1.23 -10.94 2.65
C LEU A 38 1.00 -12.02 3.71
N LYS A 39 2.02 -12.81 4.06
CA LYS A 39 1.94 -13.80 5.15
C LYS A 39 1.61 -13.15 6.49
N ALA A 40 2.29 -12.04 6.83
CA ALA A 40 2.07 -11.30 8.06
C ALA A 40 0.67 -10.64 8.14
N LEU A 41 0.11 -10.22 7.00
CA LEU A 41 -1.23 -9.62 6.92
C LEU A 41 -2.37 -10.66 6.89
N SER A 42 -2.04 -11.94 6.70
CA SER A 42 -3.02 -13.04 6.61
C SER A 42 -3.21 -13.79 7.93
N SER A 43 -2.57 -13.32 9.01
CA SER A 43 -2.60 -13.91 10.35
C SER A 43 -3.66 -13.27 11.24
#